data_AF-A0A117SH73-F1
#
_entry.id   AF-A0A117SH73-F1
#
_cell.length_a   1.000
_cell.length_b   1.000
_cell.length_c   1.000
_cell.angle_alpha   90.00
_cell.angle_beta   90.00
_cell.angle_gamma   90.00
#
_symmetry.space_group_name_H-M   'P 1'
#
loop_
_entity.id
_entity.type
_entity.pdbx_description
1 polymer ?
#
loop_
_entity_poly.entity_id
_entity_poly.type
_entity_poly.pdbx_seq_one_letter_code
_entity_poly.pdbx_strand_id
1 'polypeptide(L)'
;MISNNEVVDAQVAGDFEACRLGSWINSEQGLTGRSGFQAIQLAHADFHALAQNAVTAMNTGRKEEVAQFHRQMHVLSGQLVELLIKGSRLALNRGVAQQVLVQV
;
A
#
# COMPACT_ATOMS: atom_id res chain seq x y z
N MET A 1 -25.11 11.90 10.32
CA MET A 1 -24.49 13.24 10.22
C MET A 1 -23.07 13.07 10.76
N ILE A 2 -22.07 12.92 9.89
CA ILE A 2 -20.66 12.93 10.32
C ILE A 2 -20.30 14.42 10.39
N SER A 3 -19.99 14.91 11.58
CA SER A 3 -19.68 16.33 11.80
C SER A 3 -18.42 16.70 11.00
N ASN A 4 -18.54 17.67 10.09
CA ASN A 4 -17.52 18.13 9.14
C ASN A 4 -16.30 18.85 9.79
N ASN A 5 -15.91 18.50 11.01
CA ASN A 5 -14.89 19.23 11.77
C ASN A 5 -13.88 18.33 12.54
N GLU A 6 -13.86 17.03 12.30
CA GLU A 6 -12.76 16.20 12.79
C GLU A 6 -11.51 16.49 11.95
N VAL A 7 -10.57 17.23 12.54
CA VAL A 7 -9.20 17.33 12.05
C VAL A 7 -8.65 15.91 12.06
N VAL A 8 -8.43 15.36 10.87
CA VAL A 8 -7.82 14.04 10.74
C VAL A 8 -6.32 14.21 10.97
N ASP A 9 -5.72 13.37 11.81
CA ASP A 9 -4.28 13.43 12.04
C ASP A 9 -3.53 12.97 10.77
N ALA A 10 -2.75 13.88 10.19
CA ALA A 10 -1.95 13.60 9.01
C ALA A 10 -0.85 12.57 9.28
N GLN A 11 -0.33 12.47 10.52
CA GLN A 11 0.67 11.47 10.89
C GLN A 11 0.06 10.07 10.86
N VAL A 12 -1.17 9.91 11.38
CA VAL A 12 -1.89 8.63 11.33
C VAL A 12 -2.15 8.21 9.87
N ALA A 13 -2.51 9.15 9.00
CA ALA A 13 -2.68 8.85 7.57
C ALA A 13 -1.37 8.46 6.86
N GLY A 14 -0.23 9.02 7.31
CA GLY A 14 1.10 8.72 6.79
C GLY A 14 1.76 7.46 7.34
N ASP A 15 1.23 6.88 8.40
CA ASP A 15 1.79 5.68 9.02
C ASP A 15 1.46 4.43 8.19
N PHE A 16 2.38 4.12 7.27
CA PHE A 16 2.27 2.93 6.43
C PHE A 16 2.59 1.63 7.17
N GLU A 17 3.20 1.66 8.36
CA GLU A 17 3.55 0.45 9.10
C GLU A 17 2.38 -0.04 9.96
N ALA A 18 1.63 0.90 10.56
CA ALA A 18 0.48 0.60 11.41
C ALA A 18 -0.75 0.11 10.62
N CYS A 19 -0.77 0.28 9.30
CA CYS A 19 -1.86 -0.23 8.48
C CYS A 19 -1.78 -1.78 8.37
N ARG A 20 -2.93 -2.43 8.08
CA ARG A 20 -2.99 -3.91 7.99
C ARG A 20 -2.00 -4.49 6.98
N LEU A 21 -1.82 -3.82 5.83
CA LEU A 21 -0.86 -4.25 4.83
C LEU A 21 0.59 -4.03 5.29
N GLY A 22 0.87 -2.92 5.97
CA GLY A 22 2.18 -2.64 6.58
C GLY A 22 2.57 -3.68 7.61
N SER A 23 1.64 -4.01 8.52
CA SER A 23 1.83 -5.06 9.51
C SER A 23 2.13 -6.42 8.88
N TRP A 24 1.43 -6.78 7.80
CA TRP A 24 1.72 -8.00 7.05
C TRP A 24 3.11 -7.96 6.40
N ILE A 25 3.45 -6.88 5.70
CA ILE A 25 4.77 -6.68 5.08
C ILE A 25 5.89 -6.87 6.12
N ASN A 26 5.74 -6.26 7.30
CA ASN A 26 6.73 -6.33 8.37
C ASN A 26 6.86 -7.73 8.97
N SER A 27 5.80 -8.54 8.92
CA SER A 27 5.83 -9.94 9.36
C SER A 27 6.55 -10.87 8.36
N GLU A 28 6.63 -10.51 7.09
CA GLU A 28 7.14 -11.35 5.99
C GLU A 28 8.65 -11.18 5.76
N GLN A 29 9.47 -11.35 6.81
CA GLN A 29 10.92 -11.14 6.75
C GLN A 29 11.63 -12.00 5.68
N GLY A 30 11.07 -13.18 5.35
CA GLY A 30 11.61 -14.08 4.32
C GLY A 30 11.38 -13.63 2.87
N LEU A 31 10.59 -12.58 2.65
CA LEU A 31 10.33 -11.98 1.34
C LEU A 31 11.14 -10.70 1.11
N THR A 32 11.76 -10.15 2.16
CA THR A 32 12.64 -8.97 2.10
C THR A 32 13.75 -9.15 1.07
N GLY A 33 13.99 -8.11 0.26
CA GLY A 33 14.99 -8.13 -0.82
C GLY A 33 14.53 -8.78 -2.14
N ARG A 34 13.35 -9.41 -2.18
CA ARG A 34 12.76 -9.85 -3.46
C ARG A 34 12.21 -8.63 -4.20
N SER A 35 12.59 -8.45 -5.46
CA SER A 35 12.22 -7.27 -6.27
C SER A 35 10.72 -6.97 -6.29
N GLY A 36 9.87 -8.00 -6.45
CA GLY A 36 8.42 -7.82 -6.42
C GLY A 36 7.88 -7.41 -5.05
N PHE A 37 8.49 -7.88 -3.96
CA PHE A 37 8.10 -7.51 -2.60
C PHE A 37 8.56 -6.08 -2.27
N GLN A 38 9.78 -5.72 -2.67
CA GLN A 38 10.28 -4.35 -2.54
C GLN A 38 9.42 -3.34 -3.32
N ALA A 39 8.95 -3.71 -4.52
CA ALA A 39 8.03 -2.86 -5.28
C ALA A 39 6.70 -2.63 -4.54
N ILE A 40 6.16 -3.65 -3.86
CA ILE A 40 4.96 -3.52 -3.02
C ILE A 40 5.25 -2.57 -1.84
N GLN A 41 6.37 -2.74 -1.15
CA GLN A 41 6.76 -1.88 -0.02
C GLN A 41 6.86 -0.41 -0.43
N LEU A 42 7.56 -0.13 -1.53
CA LEU A 42 7.73 1.25 -2.02
C LEU A 42 6.40 1.87 -2.44
N ALA A 43 5.61 1.17 -3.27
CA ALA A 43 4.31 1.67 -3.70
C ALA A 43 3.34 1.89 -2.53
N HIS A 44 3.44 1.06 -1.49
CA HIS A 44 2.65 1.20 -0.28
C HIS A 44 3.06 2.43 0.55
N ALA A 45 4.36 2.65 0.75
CA ALA A 45 4.87 3.83 1.44
C ALA A 45 4.50 5.13 0.70
N ASP A 46 4.64 5.14 -0.63
CA ASP A 46 4.26 6.27 -1.49
C ASP A 46 2.77 6.60 -1.38
N PHE A 47 1.91 5.58 -1.27
CA PHE A 47 0.47 5.78 -1.10
C PHE A 47 0.13 6.49 0.21
N HIS A 48 0.78 6.09 1.30
CA HIS A 48 0.59 6.71 2.60
C HIS A 48 1.18 8.13 2.67
N ALA A 49 2.31 8.39 2.00
CA ALA A 49 2.83 9.75 1.86
C ALA A 49 1.82 10.68 1.15
N LEU A 50 1.16 10.19 0.10
CA LEU A 50 0.07 10.93 -0.56
C LEU A 50 -1.14 11.12 0.35
N ALA A 51 -1.50 10.13 1.17
CA ALA A 51 -2.59 10.22 2.13
C ALA A 51 -2.31 11.30 3.20
N GLN A 52 -1.09 11.33 3.75
CA GLN A 52 -0.64 12.36 4.68
C GLN A 52 -0.73 13.76 4.06
N ASN A 53 -0.31 13.91 2.81
CA ASN A 53 -0.38 15.18 2.09
C ASN A 53 -1.84 15.59 1.82
N ALA A 54 -2.71 14.65 1.45
CA ALA A 54 -4.13 14.90 1.26
C ALA A 54 -4.80 15.39 2.54
N VAL A 55 -4.52 14.73 3.67
CA VAL A 55 -5.05 15.14 4.98
C VAL A 55 -4.51 16.50 5.41
N THR A 56 -3.21 16.77 5.20
CA THR A 56 -2.62 18.08 5.48
C THR A 56 -3.27 19.19 4.65
N ALA A 57 -3.48 18.95 3.35
CA ALA A 57 -4.16 19.88 2.45
C ALA A 57 -5.63 20.10 2.87
N MET A 58 -6.33 19.04 3.27
CA MET A 58 -7.71 19.10 3.77
C MET A 58 -7.80 19.96 5.04
N ASN A 59 -6.94 19.70 6.03
CA ASN A 59 -6.89 20.44 7.29
C ASN A 59 -6.53 21.93 7.13
N THR A 60 -5.90 22.28 6.00
CA THR A 60 -5.51 23.67 5.67
C THR A 60 -6.40 24.32 4.60
N GLY A 61 -7.47 23.64 4.17
CA GLY A 61 -8.45 24.18 3.23
C GLY A 61 -8.00 24.23 1.76
N ARG A 62 -6.90 23.56 1.38
CA ARG A 62 -6.34 23.56 0.02
C ARG A 62 -7.04 22.53 -0.88
N LYS A 63 -8.27 22.86 -1.32
CA LYS A 63 -9.18 21.92 -2.00
C LYS A 63 -8.63 21.36 -3.32
N GLU A 64 -7.95 22.17 -4.11
CA GLU A 64 -7.37 21.77 -5.39
C GLU A 64 -6.27 20.71 -5.20
N GLU A 65 -5.43 20.88 -4.18
CA GLU A 65 -4.39 19.93 -3.79
C GLU A 65 -4.99 18.61 -3.29
N VAL A 66 -6.05 18.66 -2.47
CA VAL A 66 -6.77 17.44 -2.03
C VAL A 66 -7.24 16.62 -3.24
N ALA A 67 -7.86 17.27 -4.22
CA ALA A 67 -8.32 16.61 -5.43
C ALA A 67 -7.18 16.01 -6.25
N GLN A 68 -6.02 16.68 -6.30
CA GLN A 68 -4.82 16.17 -6.94
C GLN A 68 -4.27 14.93 -6.23
N PHE A 69 -4.12 14.98 -4.92
CA PHE A 69 -3.64 13.84 -4.13
C PHE A 69 -4.59 12.65 -4.25
N HIS A 70 -5.90 12.87 -4.21
CA HIS A 70 -6.89 11.80 -4.42
C HIS A 70 -6.74 11.11 -5.78
N ARG A 71 -6.50 11.86 -6.87
CA ARG A 71 -6.25 11.27 -8.19
C ARG A 71 -4.97 10.44 -8.20
N GLN A 72 -3.89 10.94 -7.59
CA GLN A 72 -2.62 10.22 -7.50
C GLN A 72 -2.76 8.93 -6.68
N MET A 73 -3.44 9.00 -5.53
CA MET A 73 -3.76 7.84 -4.70
C MET A 73 -4.59 6.81 -5.46
N HIS A 74 -5.57 7.23 -6.27
CA HIS A 74 -6.37 6.31 -7.07
C HIS A 74 -5.51 5.52 -8.06
N VAL A 75 -4.64 6.21 -8.82
CA VAL A 75 -3.71 5.55 -9.76
C VAL A 75 -2.78 4.59 -9.03
N LEU A 76 -2.17 5.04 -7.93
CA LEU A 76 -1.21 4.23 -7.16
C LEU A 76 -1.87 3.02 -6.49
N SER A 77 -3.11 3.16 -6.01
CA SER A 77 -3.86 2.02 -5.47
C SER A 77 -4.12 0.94 -6.51
N GLY A 78 -4.41 1.32 -7.77
CA GLY A 78 -4.53 0.37 -8.87
C GLY A 78 -3.22 -0.37 -9.13
N GLN A 79 -2.10 0.35 -9.15
CA GLN A 79 -0.76 -0.25 -9.32
C GLN A 79 -0.41 -1.20 -8.16
N LEU A 80 -0.73 -0.82 -6.92
CA LEU A 80 -0.49 -1.64 -5.74
C LEU A 80 -1.30 -2.95 -5.80
N VAL A 81 -2.57 -2.88 -6.21
CA VAL A 81 -3.41 -4.07 -6.42
C VAL A 81 -2.81 -4.99 -7.49
N GLU A 82 -2.33 -4.45 -8.61
CA GLU A 82 -1.66 -5.27 -9.63
C GLU A 82 -0.40 -5.96 -9.09
N LEU A 83 0.43 -5.26 -8.32
CA LEU A 83 1.63 -5.83 -7.72
C LEU A 83 1.29 -6.95 -6.75
N LEU A 84 0.27 -6.78 -5.91
CA LEU A 84 -0.23 -7.80 -5.00
C LEU A 84 -0.74 -9.05 -5.74
N ILE A 85 -1.49 -8.86 -6.84
CA ILE A 85 -1.98 -9.97 -7.67
C ILE A 85 -0.81 -10.72 -8.33
N LYS A 86 0.15 -9.99 -8.93
CA LYS A 86 1.33 -10.58 -9.57
C LYS A 86 2.18 -11.35 -8.56
N GLY A 87 2.42 -10.79 -7.38
CA GLY A 87 3.14 -11.44 -6.28
C GLY A 87 2.45 -12.73 -5.82
N SER A 88 1.12 -12.70 -5.67
CA SER A 88 0.33 -13.87 -5.23
C SER A 88 0.36 -15.02 -6.25
N ARG A 89 0.30 -14.71 -7.55
CA ARG A 89 0.36 -15.73 -8.63
C ARG A 89 1.74 -16.38 -8.72
N LEU A 90 2.81 -15.62 -8.49
CA LEU A 90 4.17 -16.16 -8.44
C LEU A 90 4.37 -17.12 -7.25
N ALA A 91 3.73 -16.85 -6.11
CA ALA A 91 3.76 -17.73 -4.95
C ALA A 91 2.99 -19.05 -5.20
N LEU A 92 1.80 -18.98 -5.81
CA LEU A 92 1.00 -20.16 -6.15
C LEU A 92 1.69 -21.08 -7.18
N ASN A 93 2.30 -20.51 -8.23
CA ASN A 93 3.00 -21.30 -9.25
C ASN A 93 4.24 -22.03 -8.70
N ARG A 94 4.92 -21.46 -7.68
CA ARG A 94 6.03 -22.14 -6.99
C ARG A 94 5.56 -23.27 -6.08
N GLY A 95 4.41 -23.15 -5.43
CA GLY A 95 3.81 -24.21 -4.63
C GLY A 95 3.46 -25.47 -5.45
N VAL A 96 2.99 -25.28 -6.70
CA VAL A 96 2.72 -26.39 -7.62
C VAL A 96 4.02 -27.03 -8.13
N ALA A 97 5.05 -26.25 -8.46
CA ALA A 97 6.33 -26.79 -8.90
C ALA A 97 7.05 -27.61 -7.80
N GLN A 98 6.90 -27.23 -6.53
CA GLN A 98 7.48 -27.99 -5.41
C GLN A 98 6.77 -29.33 -5.17
N GLN A 99 5.47 -29.45 -5.46
CA GLN A 99 4.74 -30.73 -5.33
C GLN A 99 5.07 -31.72 -6.45
N VAL A 100 5.40 -31.24 -7.66
CA VAL A 100 5.75 -32.12 -8.79
C VAL A 100 7.16 -32.72 -8.64
N LEU A 101 8.10 -32.02 -7.98
CA LEU A 101 9.47 -32.50 -7.77
C LEU A 101 9.62 -33.53 -6.62
N VAL A 102 8.56 -33.81 -5.86
CA VAL A 102 8.59 -34.82 -4.77
C VAL A 102 7.96 -36.15 -5.22
N GLN A 103 7.51 -36.25 -6.49
CA GLN A 103 6.90 -37.48 -7.04
C GLN A 103 7.67 -38.08 -8.24
N VAL A 104 8.97 -37.81 -8.39
CA VAL A 104 9.80 -38.47 -9.41
C VAL A 104 11.00 -39.15 -8.79
#